data_AF-A0A1W1GUH8-F1
#
_entry.id   AF-A0A1W1GUH8-F1
#
_cell.length_a   1.000
_cell.length_b   1.000
_cell.length_c   1.000
_cell.angle_alpha   90.00
_cell.angle_beta   90.00
_cell.angle_gamma   90.00
#
_symmetry.space_group_name_H-M   'P 1'
#
loop_
_entity.id
_entity.type
_entity.pdbx_description
1 polymer ?
#
loop_
_entity_poly.entity_id
_entity_poly.type
_entity_poly.pdbx_seq_one_letter_code
_entity_poly.pdbx_strand_id
1 'polypeptide(L)'
;MSKLMQHFPRRIRVLAVALLAAALPAAAQAAVQSLACGLWSEEADGTWDALRYVDGTTGATESRHLSMDIEAGLLRDRCHVQLEPDLPWPRDATRQKAVPERDVVVGMDFRFNAKEIGQPLKDPGHTWIHLYRSADPARRFSVHSTSLTNTMDWTRLQDGSLYGRALLSLDTVLAFGTDLDALVWNIRRGPDPLGVTESEFAGALPVLAMRGKMVRVPQLRVALDRKAANFRSECKAPIMMGQ
;
A
#
# COMPACT_ATOMS: atom_id res chain seq x y z
N MET A 1 -67.52 27.86 -46.40
CA MET A 1 -66.08 27.53 -46.54
C MET A 1 -65.47 27.48 -45.14
N SER A 2 -64.72 26.41 -44.84
CA SER A 2 -63.92 26.11 -43.62
C SER A 2 -64.57 26.33 -42.24
N LYS A 3 -64.99 25.27 -41.54
CA LYS A 3 -64.21 24.30 -40.72
C LYS A 3 -63.71 24.87 -39.38
N LEU A 4 -64.28 24.24 -38.35
CA LEU A 4 -63.75 23.90 -37.01
C LEU A 4 -63.84 24.90 -35.85
N MET A 5 -64.93 24.69 -35.10
CA MET A 5 -64.98 24.29 -33.68
C MET A 5 -64.60 25.30 -32.59
N GLN A 6 -65.67 25.93 -32.12
CA GLN A 6 -65.93 26.38 -30.76
C GLN A 6 -66.10 25.21 -29.75
N HIS A 7 -65.85 25.51 -28.46
CA HIS A 7 -66.52 24.97 -27.23
C HIS A 7 -66.02 23.62 -26.64
N PHE A 8 -65.85 23.38 -25.33
CA PHE A 8 -65.97 24.09 -24.03
C PHE A 8 -65.43 23.10 -22.91
N PRO A 9 -65.70 23.20 -21.57
CA PRO A 9 -64.67 23.11 -20.53
C PRO A 9 -64.66 21.85 -19.61
N ARG A 10 -63.71 21.85 -18.66
CA ARG A 10 -63.72 21.31 -17.26
C ARG A 10 -64.47 19.99 -16.94
N ARG A 11 -63.64 19.06 -16.40
CA ARG A 11 -63.89 17.98 -15.40
C ARG A 11 -64.45 16.65 -15.94
N ILE A 12 -63.72 15.56 -15.71
CA ILE A 12 -64.10 14.43 -14.82
C ILE A 12 -62.86 13.55 -14.56
N ARG A 13 -62.73 13.15 -13.29
CA ARG A 13 -61.71 12.30 -12.66
C ARG A 13 -61.74 10.87 -13.21
N VAL A 14 -60.57 10.24 -13.34
CA VAL A 14 -60.43 8.77 -13.22
C VAL A 14 -59.10 8.45 -12.51
N LEU A 15 -59.24 7.82 -11.33
CA LEU A 15 -58.33 6.92 -10.60
C LEU A 15 -56.85 7.33 -10.37
N ALA A 16 -56.43 7.68 -9.14
CA ALA A 16 -56.14 6.75 -8.04
C ALA A 16 -54.94 5.81 -8.25
N VAL A 17 -53.72 6.34 -8.43
CA VAL A 17 -52.43 5.69 -8.01
C VAL A 17 -51.35 6.74 -7.60
N ALA A 18 -51.72 7.97 -7.24
CA ALA A 18 -50.73 9.02 -6.93
C ALA A 18 -50.75 9.49 -5.46
N LEU A 19 -51.18 8.64 -4.53
CA LEU A 19 -51.27 8.94 -3.09
C LEU A 19 -50.44 7.95 -2.24
N LEU A 20 -49.24 7.65 -2.72
CA LEU A 20 -48.16 7.02 -1.93
C LEU A 20 -46.86 7.87 -1.94
N ALA A 21 -46.93 9.11 -2.41
CA ALA A 21 -45.82 10.07 -2.36
C ALA A 21 -45.89 10.98 -1.12
N ALA A 22 -46.40 10.45 0.00
CA ALA A 22 -46.31 11.11 1.31
C ALA A 22 -45.28 10.34 2.16
N ALA A 23 -44.18 11.02 2.45
CA ALA A 23 -43.15 10.64 3.42
C ALA A 23 -42.26 9.44 3.07
N LEU A 24 -41.49 9.56 1.99
CA LEU A 24 -40.11 9.09 2.07
C LEU A 24 -39.36 10.12 2.93
N PRO A 25 -38.65 9.74 4.00
CA PRO A 25 -37.90 10.70 4.77
C PRO A 25 -36.84 11.30 3.85
N ALA A 26 -36.93 12.60 3.61
CA ALA A 26 -35.82 13.43 3.13
C ALA A 26 -34.72 13.56 4.20
N ALA A 27 -34.50 12.48 4.95
CA ALA A 27 -33.48 12.30 5.95
C ALA A 27 -32.87 10.91 5.74
N ALA A 28 -31.56 10.89 5.48
CA ALA A 28 -30.66 9.74 5.52
C ALA A 28 -30.50 8.85 4.27
N GLN A 29 -30.43 9.44 3.07
CA GLN A 29 -29.25 9.16 2.23
C GLN A 29 -28.30 10.37 2.30
N ALA A 30 -27.93 10.78 3.51
CA ALA A 30 -26.56 11.25 3.66
C ALA A 30 -25.73 10.03 3.32
N ALA A 31 -25.05 10.03 2.17
CA ALA A 31 -23.96 9.10 1.97
C ALA A 31 -23.17 9.12 3.29
N VAL A 32 -23.01 7.97 3.94
CA VAL A 32 -22.14 7.86 5.10
C VAL A 32 -20.77 8.28 4.60
N GLN A 33 -20.46 9.56 4.76
CA GLN A 33 -19.24 10.13 4.24
C GLN A 33 -18.18 9.71 5.23
N SER A 34 -17.48 8.63 4.89
CA SER A 34 -16.21 8.32 5.53
C SER A 34 -15.35 9.58 5.55
N LEU A 35 -14.75 9.91 6.68
CA LEU A 35 -13.82 11.02 6.82
C LEU A 35 -12.41 10.46 7.04
N ALA A 36 -11.44 10.99 6.30
CA ALA A 36 -10.03 10.69 6.44
C ALA A 36 -9.39 11.64 7.47
N CYS A 37 -8.86 11.04 8.53
CA CYS A 37 -8.03 11.67 9.55
C CYS A 37 -6.57 11.39 9.18
N GLY A 38 -5.89 12.36 8.57
CA GLY A 38 -4.51 12.20 8.09
C GLY A 38 -3.48 12.94 8.93
N LEU A 39 -2.28 12.37 9.01
CA LEU A 39 -1.05 12.99 9.47
C LEU A 39 0.05 12.68 8.47
N TRP A 40 0.65 13.73 7.93
CA TRP A 40 1.84 13.64 7.08
C TRP A 40 3.00 14.29 7.83
N SER A 41 4.13 13.60 7.89
CA SER A 41 5.33 14.09 8.55
C SER A 41 6.54 13.74 7.72
N GLU A 42 7.24 14.75 7.23
CA GLU A 42 8.54 14.59 6.60
C GLU A 42 9.62 14.43 7.69
N GLU A 43 10.49 13.45 7.50
CA GLU A 43 11.68 13.20 8.29
C GLU A 43 12.89 13.18 7.33
N ALA A 44 14.12 13.26 7.85
CA ALA A 44 15.32 13.36 7.01
C ALA A 44 15.56 12.15 6.09
N ASP A 45 14.90 11.03 6.38
CA ASP A 45 15.06 9.74 5.74
C ASP A 45 13.76 9.21 5.11
N GLY A 46 12.71 10.03 5.03
CA GLY A 46 11.46 9.62 4.43
C GLY A 46 10.24 10.38 4.93
N THR A 47 9.07 9.95 4.47
CA THR A 47 7.79 10.56 4.82
C THR A 47 6.89 9.55 5.49
N TRP A 48 6.32 9.91 6.63
CA TRP A 48 5.21 9.17 7.23
C TRP A 48 3.89 9.60 6.61
N ASP A 49 3.09 8.61 6.23
CA ASP A 49 1.68 8.75 5.91
C ASP A 49 0.85 7.92 6.88
N ALA A 50 0.13 8.60 7.77
CA ALA A 50 -0.72 7.96 8.77
C ALA A 50 -2.17 8.39 8.56
N LEU A 51 -3.04 7.44 8.24
CA LEU A 51 -4.44 7.66 7.94
C LEU A 51 -5.35 6.81 8.84
N ARG A 52 -6.48 7.40 9.21
CA ARG A 52 -7.62 6.68 9.76
C ARG A 52 -8.90 7.13 9.10
N TYR A 53 -9.69 6.18 8.66
CA TYR A 53 -11.03 6.44 8.15
C TYR A 53 -12.04 6.24 9.27
N VAL A 54 -12.95 7.19 9.41
CA VAL A 54 -14.03 7.16 10.40
C VAL A 54 -15.37 7.46 9.75
N ASP A 55 -16.42 6.84 10.25
CA ASP A 55 -17.79 7.13 9.85
C ASP A 55 -18.12 8.60 10.18
N GLY A 56 -18.52 9.38 9.17
CA GLY A 56 -18.77 10.82 9.31
C GLY A 56 -19.98 11.19 10.17
N THR A 57 -20.79 10.22 10.60
CA THR A 57 -21.95 10.43 11.48
C THR A 57 -21.60 10.15 12.94
N THR A 58 -20.97 9.01 13.18
CA THR A 58 -20.73 8.38 14.48
C THR A 58 -19.29 8.56 14.98
N GLY A 59 -18.33 8.78 14.08
CA GLY A 59 -16.90 8.80 14.38
C GLY A 59 -16.30 7.41 14.62
N ALA A 60 -17.06 6.34 14.36
CA ALA A 60 -16.56 4.98 14.50
C ALA A 60 -15.43 4.71 13.49
N THR A 61 -14.37 4.03 13.92
CA THR A 61 -13.24 3.70 13.02
C THR A 61 -13.65 2.64 11.99
N GLU A 62 -13.48 2.95 10.72
CA GLU A 62 -13.77 2.05 9.60
C GLU A 62 -12.50 1.33 9.11
N SER A 63 -11.39 2.06 8.99
CA SER A 63 -10.10 1.47 8.60
C SER A 63 -8.91 2.30 9.10
N ARG A 64 -7.73 1.69 9.06
CA ARG A 64 -6.46 2.26 9.53
C ARG A 64 -5.40 1.99 8.48
N HIS A 65 -4.53 2.96 8.27
CA HIS A 65 -3.33 2.81 7.45
C HIS A 65 -2.20 3.61 8.09
N LEU A 66 -1.02 3.04 8.16
CA LEU A 66 0.16 3.71 8.68
C LEU A 66 1.35 3.23 7.88
N SER A 67 1.93 4.07 7.04
CA SER A 67 3.11 3.75 6.28
C SER A 67 4.20 4.81 6.49
N MET A 68 5.45 4.39 6.33
CA MET A 68 6.57 5.31 6.11
C MET A 68 7.25 4.93 4.81
N ASP A 69 7.30 5.87 3.88
CA ASP A 69 8.10 5.75 2.67
C ASP A 69 9.51 6.21 3.00
N ILE A 70 10.48 5.30 2.92
CA ILE A 70 11.88 5.60 3.22
C ILE A 70 12.56 6.08 1.94
N GLU A 71 13.04 7.32 1.97
CA GLU A 71 13.87 7.89 0.91
C GLU A 71 15.26 7.26 0.97
N ALA A 72 15.46 6.25 0.14
CA ALA A 72 16.76 5.61 0.02
C ALA A 72 17.46 6.11 -1.24
N GLY A 73 18.36 7.09 -1.07
CA GLY A 73 19.21 7.64 -2.14
C GLY A 73 20.15 6.64 -2.85
N LEU A 74 20.06 5.35 -2.55
CA LEU A 74 20.82 4.24 -3.15
C LEU A 74 19.94 3.17 -3.83
N LEU A 75 18.62 3.36 -3.87
CA LEU A 75 17.73 2.50 -4.64
C LEU A 75 17.68 3.03 -6.06
N ARG A 76 18.28 2.30 -7.01
CA ARG A 76 18.21 2.63 -8.45
C ARG A 76 16.74 2.67 -8.90
N ASP A 77 16.04 3.81 -8.83
CA ASP A 77 14.72 4.21 -9.39
C ASP A 77 13.57 3.17 -9.45
N ARG A 78 13.76 1.99 -8.87
CA ARG A 78 12.98 0.77 -9.13
C ARG A 78 12.66 0.02 -7.87
N CYS A 79 13.21 0.43 -6.72
CA CYS A 79 12.90 -0.14 -5.42
C CYS A 79 12.35 0.97 -4.54
N HIS A 80 11.22 0.69 -3.92
CA HIS A 80 10.56 1.55 -2.95
C HIS A 80 10.47 0.78 -1.64
N VAL A 81 10.77 1.44 -0.52
CA VAL A 81 10.79 0.79 0.80
C VAL A 81 9.76 1.45 1.68
N GLN A 82 8.86 0.61 2.21
CA GLN A 82 7.79 1.04 3.11
C GLN A 82 7.90 0.35 4.45
N LEU A 83 7.61 1.07 5.53
CA LEU A 83 7.34 0.47 6.84
C LEU A 83 5.84 0.49 7.09
N GLU A 84 5.18 -0.66 7.21
CA GLU A 84 3.73 -0.72 7.41
C GLU A 84 3.35 -1.81 8.43
N PRO A 85 2.49 -1.51 9.42
CA PRO A 85 1.97 -2.50 10.35
C PRO A 85 0.70 -3.21 9.85
N ASP A 86 0.06 -2.72 8.77
CA ASP A 86 -1.24 -3.21 8.28
C ASP A 86 -1.22 -3.39 6.74
N LEU A 87 -0.33 -4.23 6.20
CA LEU A 87 -0.27 -4.50 4.75
C LEU A 87 -1.35 -5.48 4.27
N PRO A 88 -1.87 -5.36 3.03
CA PRO A 88 -2.60 -6.45 2.39
C PRO A 88 -1.63 -7.61 2.13
N TRP A 89 -1.71 -8.63 2.99
CA TRP A 89 -0.89 -9.85 2.91
C TRP A 89 -1.11 -10.61 1.60
N PRO A 90 -0.05 -11.24 1.02
CA PRO A 90 -0.21 -12.14 -0.12
C PRO A 90 -1.26 -13.20 0.19
N ARG A 91 -2.14 -13.56 -0.75
CA ARG A 91 -3.21 -14.55 -0.51
C ARG A 91 -2.70 -15.98 -0.30
N ASP A 92 -1.45 -16.25 -0.66
CA ASP A 92 -0.80 -17.56 -0.56
C ASP A 92 -0.21 -17.79 0.84
N ALA A 93 -0.72 -18.79 1.56
CA ALA A 93 -0.31 -19.15 2.92
C ALA A 93 1.18 -19.52 3.06
N THR A 94 1.85 -19.94 1.99
CA THR A 94 3.31 -20.21 2.00
C THR A 94 4.10 -18.90 1.98
N ARG A 95 3.55 -17.87 1.33
CA ARG A 95 4.14 -16.52 1.26
C ARG A 95 3.82 -15.68 2.50
N GLN A 96 2.71 -15.98 3.20
CA GLN A 96 2.34 -15.37 4.49
C GLN A 96 3.21 -15.81 5.67
N LYS A 97 3.86 -16.99 5.59
CA LYS A 97 4.52 -17.66 6.71
C LYS A 97 5.74 -16.93 7.31
N ALA A 98 6.17 -15.81 6.77
CA ALA A 98 7.43 -15.18 7.15
C ALA A 98 7.31 -14.05 8.18
N VAL A 99 6.16 -13.38 8.32
CA VAL A 99 6.01 -12.22 9.21
C VAL A 99 4.61 -12.18 9.84
N PRO A 100 4.47 -12.13 11.17
CA PRO A 100 3.18 -11.95 11.84
C PRO A 100 2.47 -10.66 11.45
N GLU A 101 1.14 -10.71 11.27
CA GLU A 101 0.30 -9.54 10.91
C GLU A 101 0.39 -8.35 11.88
N ARG A 102 0.90 -8.56 13.09
CA ARG A 102 1.03 -7.55 14.14
C ARG A 102 2.37 -6.80 14.13
N ASP A 103 3.33 -7.28 13.35
CA ASP A 103 4.68 -6.75 13.34
C ASP A 103 4.75 -5.58 12.34
N VAL A 104 5.67 -4.64 12.59
CA VAL A 104 6.00 -3.65 11.56
C VAL A 104 6.79 -4.36 10.47
N VAL A 105 6.30 -4.26 9.25
CA VAL A 105 6.87 -4.92 8.08
C VAL A 105 7.66 -3.91 7.27
N VAL A 106 8.84 -4.32 6.81
CA VAL A 106 9.58 -3.67 5.73
C VAL A 106 9.06 -4.24 4.41
N GLY A 107 8.23 -3.47 3.71
CA GLY A 107 7.85 -3.72 2.32
C GLY A 107 8.96 -3.23 1.39
N MET A 108 9.47 -4.10 0.53
CA MET A 108 10.36 -3.75 -0.57
C MET A 108 9.62 -3.99 -1.87
N ASP A 109 9.23 -2.92 -2.54
CA ASP A 109 8.46 -2.93 -3.77
C ASP A 109 9.35 -2.64 -4.95
N PHE A 110 9.22 -3.42 -6.01
CA PHE A 110 10.05 -3.35 -7.19
C PHE A 110 9.21 -3.17 -8.43
N ARG A 111 9.57 -2.22 -9.29
CA ARG A 111 8.90 -2.03 -10.59
C ARG A 111 9.89 -2.16 -11.73
N PHE A 112 9.58 -3.07 -12.65
CA PHE A 112 10.34 -3.33 -13.86
C PHE A 112 9.49 -2.96 -15.07
N ASN A 113 9.83 -1.85 -15.70
CA ASN A 113 9.11 -1.34 -16.85
C ASN A 113 9.53 -2.08 -18.12
N ALA A 114 8.58 -2.76 -18.77
CA ALA A 114 8.85 -3.51 -19.99
C ALA A 114 9.33 -2.62 -21.14
N LYS A 115 8.87 -1.36 -21.21
CA LYS A 115 9.27 -0.41 -22.26
C LYS A 115 10.71 0.08 -22.08
N GLU A 116 11.13 0.33 -20.83
CA GLU A 116 12.52 0.71 -20.53
C GLU A 116 13.51 -0.42 -20.83
N ILE A 117 13.07 -1.66 -20.61
CA ILE A 117 13.90 -2.86 -20.81
C ILE A 117 13.94 -3.28 -22.29
N GLY A 118 13.01 -2.78 -23.13
CA GLY A 118 13.02 -2.98 -24.57
C GLY A 118 12.65 -4.38 -25.06
N GLN A 119 12.21 -5.26 -24.16
CA GLN A 119 11.78 -6.62 -24.47
C GLN A 119 10.71 -7.09 -23.47
N PRO A 120 9.82 -8.03 -23.86
CA PRO A 120 8.86 -8.62 -22.94
C PRO A 120 9.56 -9.26 -21.73
N LEU A 121 9.12 -8.88 -20.53
CA LEU A 121 9.66 -9.43 -19.30
C LEU A 121 9.21 -10.88 -19.12
N LYS A 122 10.18 -11.79 -19.01
CA LYS A 122 9.94 -13.20 -18.69
C LYS A 122 9.31 -13.32 -17.31
N ASP A 123 8.55 -14.38 -17.10
CA ASP A 123 8.05 -14.71 -15.76
C ASP A 123 9.25 -14.98 -14.82
N PRO A 124 9.37 -14.25 -13.70
CA PRO A 124 10.45 -14.45 -12.75
C PRO A 124 10.36 -15.80 -12.02
N GLY A 125 9.20 -16.47 -12.03
CA GLY A 125 9.02 -17.76 -11.35
C GLY A 125 9.32 -17.67 -9.84
N HIS A 126 9.92 -18.73 -9.29
CA HIS A 126 10.34 -18.75 -7.88
C HIS A 126 11.67 -18.01 -7.71
N THR A 127 11.58 -16.79 -7.18
CA THR A 127 12.72 -15.93 -6.85
C THR A 127 12.63 -15.49 -5.39
N TRP A 128 13.79 -15.15 -4.84
CA TRP A 128 13.96 -14.75 -3.46
C TRP A 128 14.71 -13.42 -3.39
N ILE A 129 14.35 -12.60 -2.42
CA ILE A 129 15.19 -11.51 -1.95
C ILE A 129 16.22 -12.08 -0.97
N HIS A 130 17.46 -11.62 -1.10
CA HIS A 130 18.54 -11.94 -0.18
C HIS A 130 19.15 -10.65 0.34
N LEU A 131 19.16 -10.47 1.65
CA LEU A 131 19.85 -9.38 2.33
C LEU A 131 21.18 -9.91 2.87
N TYR A 132 22.27 -9.27 2.49
CA TYR A 132 23.63 -9.57 2.91
C TYR A 132 24.16 -8.48 3.84
N ARG A 133 24.94 -8.90 4.84
CA ARG A 133 25.68 -8.00 5.74
C ARG A 133 26.84 -7.34 5.01
N SER A 134 26.53 -6.36 4.18
CA SER A 134 27.45 -5.54 3.39
C SER A 134 26.77 -4.22 3.08
N ALA A 135 27.55 -3.15 2.92
CA ALA A 135 27.07 -1.86 2.42
C ALA A 135 27.40 -1.63 0.92
N ASP A 136 28.27 -2.47 0.33
CA ASP A 136 28.68 -2.35 -1.07
C ASP A 136 27.75 -3.14 -2.01
N PRO A 137 26.87 -2.49 -2.79
CA PRO A 137 25.96 -3.17 -3.71
C PRO A 137 26.66 -3.81 -4.93
N ALA A 138 27.93 -3.46 -5.18
CA ALA A 138 28.74 -4.11 -6.22
C ALA A 138 29.40 -5.41 -5.73
N ARG A 139 29.36 -5.68 -4.41
CA ARG A 139 29.93 -6.90 -3.84
C ARG A 139 29.24 -8.12 -4.41
N ARG A 140 30.07 -9.07 -4.88
CA ARG A 140 29.59 -10.38 -5.35
C ARG A 140 29.46 -11.34 -4.18
N PHE A 141 28.31 -12.01 -4.12
CA PHE A 141 28.04 -13.05 -3.11
C PHE A 141 27.87 -14.40 -3.79
N SER A 142 28.54 -15.42 -3.24
CA SER A 142 28.41 -16.81 -3.67
C SER A 142 27.13 -17.45 -3.10
N VAL A 143 26.78 -18.64 -3.62
CA VAL A 143 25.68 -19.47 -3.08
C VAL A 143 25.85 -19.85 -1.60
N HIS A 144 27.09 -19.82 -1.08
CA HIS A 144 27.39 -20.13 0.33
C HIS A 144 27.36 -18.90 1.24
N SER A 145 27.09 -17.71 0.69
CA SER A 145 27.05 -16.49 1.48
C SER A 145 25.79 -16.47 2.34
N THR A 146 25.97 -16.28 3.65
CA THR A 146 24.84 -16.16 4.58
C THR A 146 24.05 -14.90 4.27
N SER A 147 22.74 -15.06 4.11
CA SER A 147 21.80 -13.95 3.89
C SER A 147 20.53 -14.18 4.69
N LEU A 148 19.88 -13.08 5.07
CA LEU A 148 18.47 -13.09 5.42
C LEU A 148 17.68 -13.16 4.11
N THR A 149 16.76 -14.11 3.99
CA THR A 149 16.05 -14.34 2.74
C THR A 149 14.55 -14.33 2.92
N ASN A 150 13.84 -13.89 1.89
CA ASN A 150 12.40 -14.09 1.78
C ASN A 150 11.97 -14.28 0.32
N THR A 151 10.76 -14.81 0.13
CA THR A 151 10.19 -15.05 -1.20
C THR A 151 9.71 -13.73 -1.81
N MET A 152 9.88 -13.59 -3.13
CA MET A 152 9.31 -12.48 -3.90
C MET A 152 7.87 -12.82 -4.34
N ASP A 153 6.96 -11.89 -4.15
CA ASP A 153 5.61 -11.92 -4.70
C ASP A 153 5.58 -11.09 -6.00
N TRP A 154 5.11 -11.68 -7.09
CA TRP A 154 5.14 -11.04 -8.41
C TRP A 154 3.75 -10.88 -8.99
N THR A 155 3.51 -9.71 -9.57
CA THR A 155 2.30 -9.39 -10.32
C THR A 155 2.67 -8.77 -11.66
N ARG A 156 2.07 -9.28 -12.74
CA ARG A 156 2.19 -8.65 -14.06
C ARG A 156 1.16 -7.54 -14.20
N LEU A 157 1.61 -6.36 -14.60
CA LEU A 157 0.76 -5.20 -14.85
C LEU A 157 0.19 -5.24 -16.28
N GLN A 158 -0.89 -4.50 -16.51
CA GLN A 158 -1.59 -4.47 -17.80
C GLN A 158 -0.71 -3.96 -18.96
N ASP A 159 0.25 -3.08 -18.66
CA ASP A 159 1.22 -2.54 -19.61
C ASP A 159 2.37 -3.52 -19.94
N GLY A 160 2.33 -4.73 -19.39
CA GLY A 160 3.35 -5.76 -19.56
C GLY A 160 4.52 -5.64 -18.56
N SER A 161 4.57 -4.58 -17.77
CA SER A 161 5.55 -4.40 -16.69
C SER A 161 5.39 -5.45 -15.60
N LEU A 162 6.45 -5.67 -14.82
CA LEU A 162 6.41 -6.54 -13.64
C LEU A 162 6.53 -5.71 -12.37
N TYR A 163 5.68 -6.05 -11.42
CA TYR A 163 5.73 -5.57 -10.05
C TYR A 163 6.13 -6.73 -9.14
N GLY A 164 7.18 -6.52 -8.35
CA GLY A 164 7.66 -7.47 -7.35
C GLY A 164 7.54 -6.88 -5.95
N ARG A 165 7.22 -7.70 -4.96
CA ARG A 165 7.15 -7.27 -3.56
C ARG A 165 7.82 -8.32 -2.68
N ALA A 166 8.63 -7.86 -1.73
CA ALA A 166 9.09 -8.68 -0.61
C ALA A 166 8.69 -8.03 0.70
N LEU A 167 8.24 -8.84 1.66
CA LEU A 167 7.86 -8.38 3.00
C LEU A 167 8.82 -8.97 4.01
N LEU A 168 9.40 -8.16 4.88
CA LEU A 168 10.34 -8.62 5.92
C LEU A 168 9.93 -8.05 7.26
N SER A 169 10.10 -8.80 8.36
CA SER A 169 9.89 -8.23 9.69
C SER A 169 10.97 -7.18 9.95
N LEU A 170 10.57 -5.98 10.39
CA LEU A 170 11.51 -4.92 10.75
C LEU A 170 12.48 -5.39 11.83
N ASP A 171 12.00 -6.10 12.85
CA ASP A 171 12.85 -6.61 13.93
C ASP A 171 13.93 -7.57 13.39
N THR A 172 13.56 -8.46 12.46
CA THR A 172 14.51 -9.38 11.83
C THR A 172 15.53 -8.64 10.97
N VAL A 173 15.11 -7.61 10.22
CA VAL A 173 16.01 -6.77 9.41
C VAL A 173 16.98 -6.01 10.31
N LEU A 174 16.49 -5.39 11.39
CA LEU A 174 17.31 -4.63 12.34
C LEU A 174 18.29 -5.55 13.08
N ALA A 175 17.84 -6.71 13.55
CA ALA A 175 18.71 -7.69 14.20
C ALA A 175 19.79 -8.20 13.24
N PHE A 176 19.41 -8.59 12.01
CA PHE A 176 20.35 -9.04 10.99
C PHE A 176 21.27 -7.92 10.48
N GLY A 177 20.86 -6.65 10.59
CA GLY A 177 21.62 -5.45 10.22
C GLY A 177 22.31 -4.75 11.39
N THR A 178 22.40 -5.37 12.57
CA THR A 178 23.06 -4.78 13.75
C THR A 178 24.46 -4.29 13.39
N ASP A 179 24.80 -3.06 13.81
CA ASP A 179 26.05 -2.34 13.54
C ASP A 179 26.35 -2.02 12.06
N LEU A 180 25.36 -2.10 11.17
CA LEU A 180 25.49 -1.72 9.76
C LEU A 180 24.57 -0.56 9.39
N ASP A 181 25.03 0.33 8.52
CA ASP A 181 24.16 1.41 8.02
C ASP A 181 23.22 0.94 6.91
N ALA A 182 23.62 -0.10 6.18
CA ALA A 182 22.85 -0.70 5.12
C ALA A 182 23.09 -2.21 5.01
N LEU A 183 22.14 -2.90 4.40
CA LEU A 183 22.26 -4.27 3.92
C LEU A 183 22.19 -4.27 2.40
N VAL A 184 23.05 -5.05 1.75
CA VAL A 184 22.96 -5.24 0.30
C VAL A 184 21.85 -6.24 0.02
N TRP A 185 20.93 -5.88 -0.85
CA TRP A 185 19.88 -6.78 -1.30
C TRP A 185 20.18 -7.28 -2.71
N ASN A 186 19.88 -8.56 -2.95
CA ASN A 186 19.89 -9.17 -4.28
C ASN A 186 18.57 -9.89 -4.53
N ILE A 187 18.01 -9.76 -5.73
CA ILE A 187 16.96 -10.68 -6.21
C ILE A 187 17.65 -11.83 -6.93
N ARG A 188 17.39 -13.06 -6.49
CA ARG A 188 17.98 -14.27 -7.04
C ARG A 188 16.92 -15.24 -7.47
N ARG A 189 17.18 -15.92 -8.59
CA ARG A 189 16.43 -17.11 -8.98
C ARG A 189 16.95 -18.32 -8.22
N GLY A 190 16.11 -19.36 -8.15
CA GLY A 190 16.53 -20.66 -7.66
C GLY A 190 17.74 -21.20 -8.43
N PRO A 191 18.52 -22.10 -7.81
CA PRO A 191 19.69 -22.67 -8.44
C PRO A 191 19.32 -23.29 -9.79
N ASP A 192 20.16 -23.03 -10.81
CA ASP A 192 20.07 -23.73 -12.08
C ASP A 192 20.43 -25.24 -11.92
N PRO A 193 20.34 -26.07 -12.97
CA PRO A 193 20.71 -27.48 -12.89
C PRO A 193 22.15 -27.76 -12.44
N LEU A 194 23.02 -26.74 -12.45
CA LEU A 194 24.42 -26.80 -12.01
C LEU A 194 24.60 -26.23 -10.59
N GLY A 195 23.53 -25.82 -9.92
CA GLY A 195 23.55 -25.26 -8.57
C GLY A 195 23.90 -23.77 -8.51
N VAL A 196 23.98 -23.08 -9.65
CA VAL A 196 24.37 -21.66 -9.73
C VAL A 196 23.16 -20.78 -9.46
N THR A 197 23.31 -19.82 -8.54
CA THR A 197 22.33 -18.74 -8.37
C THR A 197 22.93 -17.44 -8.90
N GLU A 198 22.27 -16.86 -9.90
CA GLU A 198 22.65 -15.55 -10.43
C GLU A 198 21.88 -14.44 -9.72
N SER A 199 22.56 -13.33 -9.47
CA SER A 199 21.94 -12.10 -8.99
C SER A 199 21.38 -11.36 -10.19
N GLU A 200 20.06 -11.25 -10.30
CA GLU A 200 19.42 -10.54 -11.41
C GLU A 200 19.44 -9.02 -11.17
N PHE A 201 19.21 -8.62 -9.91
CA PHE A 201 19.18 -7.22 -9.49
C PHE A 201 19.82 -7.08 -8.10
N ALA A 202 20.37 -5.90 -7.83
CA ALA A 202 20.96 -5.59 -6.54
C ALA A 202 20.83 -4.11 -6.16
N GLY A 203 20.91 -3.83 -4.87
CA GLY A 203 20.95 -2.49 -4.30
C GLY A 203 21.23 -2.52 -2.81
N ALA A 204 20.95 -1.42 -2.12
CA ALA A 204 21.17 -1.29 -0.68
C ALA A 204 19.88 -0.91 0.04
N LEU A 205 19.60 -1.58 1.15
CA LEU A 205 18.50 -1.31 2.07
C LEU A 205 19.07 -0.53 3.27
N PRO A 206 18.67 0.74 3.50
CA PRO A 206 19.26 1.58 4.54
C PRO A 206 18.74 1.19 5.94
N VAL A 207 19.46 0.31 6.64
CA VAL A 207 19.13 -0.13 8.01
C VAL A 207 19.16 1.02 9.00
N LEU A 208 20.09 1.96 8.86
CA LEU A 208 20.19 3.11 9.76
C LEU A 208 18.91 3.96 9.75
N ALA A 209 18.33 4.20 8.58
CA ALA A 209 17.07 4.94 8.42
C ALA A 209 15.86 4.21 9.05
N MET A 210 15.95 2.91 9.26
CA MET A 210 14.89 2.14 9.91
C MET A 210 15.05 2.07 11.44
N ARG A 211 16.22 2.41 11.97
CA ARG A 211 16.47 2.39 13.42
C ARG A 211 15.63 3.46 14.11
N GLY A 212 15.01 3.07 15.23
CA GLY A 212 14.22 3.98 16.05
C GLY A 212 12.82 4.29 15.51
N LYS A 213 12.45 3.84 14.30
CA LYS A 213 11.11 4.05 13.72
C LYS A 213 10.00 3.36 14.51
N MET A 214 10.32 2.26 15.20
CA MET A 214 9.39 1.59 16.11
C MET A 214 8.87 2.50 17.24
N VAL A 215 9.64 3.51 17.66
CA VAL A 215 9.21 4.47 18.70
C VAL A 215 8.19 5.47 18.15
N ARG A 216 8.21 5.73 16.84
CA ARG A 216 7.34 6.69 16.17
C ARG A 216 5.92 6.15 15.97
N VAL A 217 5.78 4.85 15.69
CA VAL A 217 4.49 4.19 15.43
C VAL A 217 3.46 4.42 16.56
N PRO A 218 3.77 4.21 17.86
CA PRO A 218 2.83 4.52 18.95
C PRO A 218 2.44 6.00 19.01
N GLN A 219 3.37 6.92 18.75
CA GLN A 219 3.10 8.36 18.78
C GLN A 219 2.11 8.76 17.67
N LEU A 220 2.29 8.24 16.46
CA LEU A 220 1.40 8.47 15.33
C LEU A 220 0.01 7.90 15.61
N ARG A 221 -0.08 6.70 16.22
CA ARG A 221 -1.36 6.10 16.64
C ARG A 221 -2.12 7.00 17.62
N VAL A 222 -1.46 7.50 18.67
CA VAL A 222 -2.07 8.41 19.65
C VAL A 222 -2.52 9.73 19.00
N ALA A 223 -1.72 10.27 18.09
CA ALA A 223 -2.07 11.49 17.37
C ALA A 223 -3.30 11.28 16.47
N LEU A 224 -3.39 10.14 15.77
CA LEU A 224 -4.58 9.75 15.00
C LEU A 224 -5.80 9.51 15.89
N ASP A 225 -5.65 8.88 17.05
CA ASP A 225 -6.73 8.70 18.03
C ASP A 225 -7.33 10.05 18.45
N ARG A 226 -6.47 11.04 18.72
CA ARG A 226 -6.90 12.40 19.06
C ARG A 226 -7.64 13.07 17.90
N LYS A 227 -7.15 12.94 16.66
CA LYS A 227 -7.84 13.48 15.48
C LYS A 227 -9.21 12.84 15.27
N ALA A 228 -9.29 11.52 15.41
CA ALA A 228 -10.53 10.77 15.28
C ALA A 228 -11.55 11.15 16.36
N ALA A 229 -11.11 11.43 17.59
CA ALA A 229 -12.00 11.94 18.64
C ALA A 229 -12.64 13.30 18.27
N ASN A 230 -11.96 14.11 17.45
CA ASN A 230 -12.43 15.40 16.95
C ASN A 230 -12.81 15.35 15.45
N PHE A 231 -13.30 14.20 14.97
CA PHE A 231 -13.39 13.92 13.53
C PHE A 231 -14.15 14.96 12.70
N ARG A 232 -15.18 15.59 13.27
CA ARG A 232 -15.99 16.60 12.58
C ARG A 232 -15.22 17.86 12.21
N SER A 233 -14.18 18.21 12.96
CA SER A 233 -13.37 19.42 12.73
C SER A 233 -11.98 19.10 12.20
N GLU A 234 -11.45 17.90 12.47
CA GLU A 234 -10.07 17.55 12.13
C GLU A 234 -9.92 16.59 10.95
N CYS A 235 -10.99 15.90 10.55
CA CYS A 235 -10.97 14.93 9.45
C CYS A 235 -11.74 15.49 8.25
N LYS A 236 -11.32 15.10 7.05
CA LYS A 236 -11.85 15.64 5.80
C LYS A 236 -12.46 14.51 4.99
N ALA A 237 -13.47 14.82 4.15
CA ALA A 237 -13.92 13.87 3.16
C ALA A 237 -12.70 13.43 2.32
N PRO A 238 -12.53 12.11 2.07
CA PRO A 238 -11.39 11.63 1.32
C PRO A 238 -11.40 12.26 -0.06
N ILE A 239 -10.27 12.82 -0.44
CA ILE A 239 -10.07 13.27 -1.81
C ILE A 239 -10.00 11.99 -2.64
N MET A 240 -11.07 11.68 -3.37
CA MET A 240 -11.05 10.63 -4.38
C MET A 240 -10.07 11.09 -5.46
N MET A 241 -8.81 10.71 -5.34
CA MET A 241 -7.90 10.76 -6.47
C MET A 241 -8.44 9.74 -7.48
N GLY A 242 -9.04 10.26 -8.55
CA GLY A 242 -9.53 9.43 -9.65
C GLY A 242 -8.41 8.51 -10.12
N GLN A 243 -8.76 7.24 -10.24
CA GLN A 243 -7.92 6.20 -10.85
C GLN A 243 -7.54 6.57 -12.28
#